data_AF-A0A7X8ZY66-F1
#
_entry.id   AF-A0A7X8ZY66-F1
#
_cell.length_a   1.000
_cell.length_b   1.000
_cell.length_c   1.000
_cell.angle_alpha   90.00
_cell.angle_beta   90.00
_cell.angle_gamma   90.00
#
_symmetry.space_group_name_H-M   'P 1'
#
loop_
_entity.id
_entity.type
_entity.pdbx_description
1 polymer ?
#
loop_
_entity_poly.entity_id
_entity_poly.type
_entity_poly.pdbx_seq_one_letter_code
_entity_poly.pdbx_strand_id
1 'polypeptide(L)'
;MKRYIFTLIAVLSITIGLRAQNLVILHTNDTHSRIEPVPETDKYNPDLGGVERRAAYVEKVRNENDNVLLFDAGDFLQGTPYFNLFKGEVEIETMNLLQYDAITLGNHEFDYGMDVLVDIVKKADFPIVCTNYDFSDTEIADIIKPYHIIYKDGVKIGIVGANIDPQGLVASTNYEGLKFLPLTETINETAAMLRNELNCDMVIALSHTGIRTELELAENSRNIDIIIGGHSHTFMSKPSIRNNLDGKEVTVFQTNGRGVYVGRIDVELEKEDKN
;
A
#
# COMPACT_ATOMS: atom_id res chain seq x y z
N MET A 1 -57.69 -49.27 17.05
CA MET A 1 -57.04 -48.63 15.88
C MET A 1 -56.08 -47.56 16.38
N LYS A 2 -54.76 -47.80 16.33
CA LYS A 2 -53.75 -46.81 16.77
C LYS A 2 -53.42 -45.89 15.59
N ARG A 3 -53.64 -44.59 15.75
CA ARG A 3 -53.24 -43.55 14.78
C ARG A 3 -51.83 -43.07 15.12
N TYR A 4 -50.90 -43.19 14.18
CA TYR A 4 -49.56 -42.61 14.26
C TYR A 4 -49.58 -41.27 13.52
N ILE A 5 -49.16 -40.19 14.19
CA ILE A 5 -48.93 -38.87 13.60
C ILE A 5 -47.44 -38.78 13.32
N PHE A 6 -47.07 -38.64 12.04
CA PHE A 6 -45.71 -38.32 11.62
C PHE A 6 -45.59 -36.80 11.50
N THR A 7 -44.81 -36.19 12.38
CA THR A 7 -44.41 -34.78 12.26
C THR A 7 -43.14 -34.72 11.42
N LEU A 8 -43.25 -34.19 10.20
CA LEU A 8 -42.11 -33.96 9.32
C LEU A 8 -41.39 -32.67 9.78
N ILE A 9 -40.23 -32.82 10.42
CA ILE A 9 -39.34 -31.68 10.70
C ILE A 9 -38.49 -31.49 9.45
N ALA A 10 -38.80 -30.47 8.65
CA ALA A 10 -37.95 -30.03 7.56
C ALA A 10 -36.74 -29.29 8.15
N VAL A 11 -35.59 -29.95 8.21
CA VAL A 11 -34.32 -29.29 8.51
C VAL A 11 -33.88 -28.57 7.24
N LEU A 12 -34.06 -27.25 7.22
CA LEU A 12 -33.56 -26.40 6.15
C LEU A 12 -32.04 -26.27 6.35
N SER A 13 -31.25 -27.14 5.71
CA SER A 13 -29.80 -26.98 5.66
C SER A 13 -29.48 -25.77 4.79
N ILE A 14 -29.27 -24.62 5.41
CA ILE A 14 -28.68 -23.45 4.74
C ILE A 14 -27.20 -23.80 4.52
N THR A 15 -26.87 -24.35 3.36
CA THR A 15 -25.49 -24.40 2.90
C THR A 15 -25.10 -22.96 2.55
N ILE A 16 -24.49 -22.25 3.50
CA ILE A 16 -23.71 -21.06 3.20
C ILE A 16 -22.53 -21.58 2.39
N GLY A 17 -22.62 -21.48 1.07
CA GLY A 17 -21.46 -21.72 0.23
C GLY A 17 -20.44 -20.65 0.58
N LEU A 18 -19.36 -21.02 1.26
CA LEU A 18 -18.15 -20.21 1.28
C LEU A 18 -17.69 -20.11 -0.18
N ARG A 19 -18.04 -19.04 -0.86
CA ARG A 19 -17.27 -18.63 -2.03
C ARG A 19 -15.94 -18.16 -1.49
N ALA A 20 -14.83 -18.75 -1.95
CA ALA A 20 -13.54 -18.09 -1.85
C ALA A 20 -13.70 -16.70 -2.44
N GLN A 21 -13.45 -15.67 -1.62
CA GLN A 21 -13.52 -14.29 -2.07
C GLN A 21 -12.12 -13.91 -2.55
N ASN A 22 -12.03 -13.33 -3.74
CA ASN A 22 -10.73 -12.90 -4.26
C ASN A 22 -10.54 -11.42 -3.94
N LEU A 23 -9.43 -11.07 -3.32
CA LEU A 23 -8.96 -9.70 -3.16
C LEU A 23 -7.93 -9.40 -4.25
N VAL A 24 -8.18 -8.35 -5.04
CA VAL A 24 -7.20 -7.84 -6.00
C VAL A 24 -6.52 -6.63 -5.40
N ILE A 25 -5.21 -6.73 -5.20
CA ILE A 25 -4.38 -5.62 -4.74
C ILE A 25 -3.63 -5.06 -5.95
N LEU A 26 -3.96 -3.83 -6.30
CA LEU A 26 -3.23 -3.03 -7.27
C LEU A 26 -2.24 -2.14 -6.55
N HIS A 27 -1.08 -1.90 -7.17
CA HIS A 27 -0.14 -0.94 -6.60
C HIS A 27 0.73 -0.23 -7.62
N THR A 28 1.23 0.92 -7.20
CA THR A 28 2.27 1.69 -7.88
C THR A 28 3.37 2.08 -6.89
N ASN A 29 4.51 2.52 -7.42
CA ASN A 29 5.60 3.12 -6.66
C ASN A 29 6.36 4.06 -7.58
N ASP A 30 7.06 5.04 -7.02
CA ASP A 30 8.04 5.89 -7.72
C ASP A 30 7.45 6.53 -8.99
N THR A 31 6.19 6.96 -8.92
CA THR A 31 5.48 7.47 -10.09
C THR A 31 6.07 8.79 -10.58
N HIS A 32 6.79 9.49 -9.70
CA HIS A 32 7.64 10.64 -10.01
C HIS A 32 6.95 11.66 -10.92
N SER A 33 5.80 12.18 -10.47
CA SER A 33 5.07 13.23 -11.17
C SER A 33 4.72 12.86 -12.62
N ARG A 34 4.64 11.56 -12.94
CA ARG A 34 4.32 11.09 -14.30
C ARG A 34 2.82 11.17 -14.56
N ILE A 35 2.37 12.40 -14.80
CA ILE A 35 0.99 12.71 -15.18
C ILE A 35 0.71 12.28 -16.62
N GLU A 36 1.59 12.69 -17.54
CA GLU A 36 1.52 12.33 -18.96
C GLU A 36 2.28 11.04 -19.27
N PRO A 37 1.99 10.36 -20.40
CA PRO A 37 2.86 9.31 -20.91
C PRO A 37 4.32 9.74 -21.00
N VAL A 38 5.20 8.76 -20.85
CA VAL A 38 6.63 8.93 -21.09
C VAL A 38 6.85 9.32 -22.56
N PRO A 39 7.76 10.29 -22.87
CA PRO A 39 7.97 10.75 -24.25
C PRO A 39 8.35 9.63 -25.21
N GLU A 40 7.96 9.73 -26.48
CA GLU A 40 8.35 8.77 -27.54
C GLU A 40 9.88 8.61 -27.68
N THR A 41 10.65 9.61 -27.26
CA THR A 41 12.12 9.58 -27.28
C THR A 41 12.74 8.84 -26.09
N ASP A 42 11.93 8.35 -25.15
CA ASP A 42 12.44 7.60 -24.01
C ASP A 42 13.05 6.28 -24.46
N LYS A 43 14.21 5.96 -23.89
CA LYS A 43 15.01 4.80 -24.30
C LYS A 43 14.36 3.47 -23.94
N TYR A 44 13.59 3.42 -22.86
CA TYR A 44 13.15 2.17 -22.25
C TYR A 44 11.64 1.97 -22.34
N ASN A 45 10.87 3.05 -22.18
CA ASN A 45 9.41 2.99 -22.09
C ASN A 45 8.73 4.07 -22.97
N PRO A 46 9.03 4.17 -24.28
CA PRO A 46 8.47 5.21 -25.13
C PRO A 46 6.95 5.08 -25.22
N ASP A 47 6.23 6.19 -25.03
CA ASP A 47 4.76 6.26 -25.05
C ASP A 47 4.07 5.27 -24.09
N LEU A 48 4.68 4.97 -22.93
CA LEU A 48 4.05 4.19 -21.87
C LEU A 48 3.75 5.04 -20.62
N GLY A 49 2.89 4.51 -19.75
CA GLY A 49 2.49 5.17 -18.50
C GLY A 49 1.49 6.32 -18.71
N GLY A 50 1.50 7.28 -17.80
CA GLY A 50 0.53 8.36 -17.71
C GLY A 50 -0.66 8.00 -16.82
N VAL A 51 -1.20 8.99 -16.12
CA VAL A 51 -2.31 8.84 -15.16
C VAL A 51 -3.57 8.36 -15.86
N GLU A 52 -3.91 8.89 -17.05
CA GLU A 52 -5.12 8.49 -17.77
C GLU A 52 -5.15 6.98 -18.06
N ARG A 53 -4.04 6.42 -18.55
CA ARG A 53 -3.94 4.98 -18.85
C ARG A 53 -3.97 4.13 -17.58
N ARG A 54 -3.34 4.61 -16.49
CA ARG A 54 -3.44 3.96 -15.18
C ARG A 54 -4.88 3.96 -14.68
N ALA A 55 -5.58 5.09 -14.76
CA ALA A 55 -6.98 5.21 -14.38
C ALA A 55 -7.87 4.22 -15.16
N ALA A 56 -7.71 4.16 -16.48
CA ALA A 56 -8.46 3.22 -17.32
C ALA A 56 -8.21 1.75 -16.94
N TYR A 57 -6.96 1.39 -16.60
CA TYR A 57 -6.64 0.04 -16.14
C TYR A 57 -7.25 -0.25 -14.75
N VAL A 58 -7.11 0.67 -13.80
CA VAL A 58 -7.69 0.53 -12.45
C VAL A 58 -9.20 0.40 -12.52
N GLU A 59 -9.88 1.24 -13.31
CA GLU A 59 -11.32 1.20 -13.51
C GLU A 59 -11.75 -0.13 -14.14
N LYS A 60 -11.03 -0.61 -15.16
CA LYS A 60 -11.29 -1.93 -15.74
C LYS A 60 -11.22 -3.03 -14.68
N VAL A 61 -10.19 -3.05 -13.85
CA VAL A 61 -10.03 -4.07 -12.80
C VAL A 61 -11.15 -3.97 -11.75
N ARG A 62 -11.54 -2.75 -11.36
CA ARG A 62 -12.68 -2.51 -10.46
C ARG A 62 -14.03 -2.95 -11.04
N ASN A 63 -14.20 -2.86 -12.35
CA ASN A 63 -15.41 -3.36 -13.03
C ASN A 63 -15.44 -4.90 -13.17
N GLU A 64 -14.27 -5.54 -13.14
CA GLU A 64 -14.14 -6.99 -13.27
C GLU A 64 -14.10 -7.72 -11.91
N ASN A 65 -13.90 -7.02 -10.80
CA ASN A 65 -13.68 -7.61 -9.48
C ASN A 65 -14.37 -6.79 -8.37
N ASP A 66 -15.09 -7.44 -7.48
CA ASP A 66 -15.82 -6.78 -6.40
C ASP A 66 -14.89 -6.18 -5.32
N ASN A 67 -13.78 -6.87 -5.05
CA ASN A 67 -12.84 -6.53 -3.98
C ASN A 67 -11.49 -6.09 -4.55
N VAL A 68 -11.38 -4.80 -4.85
CA VAL A 68 -10.12 -4.18 -5.30
C VAL A 68 -9.62 -3.18 -4.26
N LEU A 69 -8.31 -3.18 -4.03
CA LEU A 69 -7.57 -2.16 -3.30
C LEU A 69 -6.47 -1.59 -4.20
N LEU A 70 -6.17 -0.30 -4.07
CA LEU A 70 -5.12 0.40 -4.81
C LEU A 70 -4.18 1.11 -3.83
N PHE A 71 -2.90 0.76 -3.87
CA PHE A 71 -1.88 1.34 -2.99
C PHE A 71 -0.75 2.04 -3.74
N ASP A 72 -0.09 3.02 -3.11
CA ASP A 72 1.16 3.60 -3.60
C ASP A 72 2.28 3.48 -2.56
N ALA A 73 3.47 3.09 -3.03
CA ALA A 73 4.64 2.88 -2.17
C ALA A 73 5.57 4.11 -2.07
N GLY A 74 5.10 5.32 -2.37
CA GLY A 74 5.86 6.57 -2.20
C GLY A 74 6.62 7.01 -3.46
N ASP A 75 7.25 8.19 -3.36
CA ASP A 75 7.85 8.92 -4.48
C ASP A 75 6.86 9.18 -5.63
N PHE A 76 5.65 9.61 -5.27
CA PHE A 76 4.68 10.10 -6.25
C PHE A 76 4.96 11.55 -6.65
N LEU A 77 5.65 12.31 -5.80
CA LEU A 77 6.20 13.63 -6.09
C LEU A 77 7.53 13.57 -6.85
N GLN A 78 7.98 14.74 -7.28
CA GLN A 78 9.24 14.99 -8.01
C GLN A 78 9.37 14.30 -9.38
N GLY A 79 10.06 14.91 -10.35
CA GLY A 79 10.53 14.21 -11.56
C GLY A 79 10.00 14.74 -12.89
N THR A 80 8.97 15.60 -12.89
CA THR A 80 8.54 16.33 -14.10
C THR A 80 8.28 17.81 -13.81
N PRO A 81 8.15 18.67 -14.84
CA PRO A 81 7.76 20.06 -14.63
C PRO A 81 6.43 20.25 -13.89
N TYR A 82 5.53 19.26 -13.85
CA TYR A 82 4.29 19.34 -13.06
C TYR A 82 4.61 19.61 -11.59
N PHE A 83 5.47 18.80 -10.97
CA PHE A 83 5.87 19.03 -9.58
C PHE A 83 6.56 20.38 -9.36
N ASN A 84 7.41 20.81 -10.30
CA ASN A 84 8.10 22.10 -10.19
C ASN A 84 7.14 23.29 -10.17
N LEU A 85 6.07 23.23 -10.96
CA LEU A 85 5.08 24.30 -11.15
C LEU A 85 3.95 24.25 -10.12
N PHE A 86 3.47 23.06 -9.78
CA PHE A 86 2.25 22.85 -8.97
C PHE A 86 2.52 22.25 -7.59
N LYS A 87 3.78 21.94 -7.27
CA LYS A 87 4.23 21.54 -5.92
C LYS A 87 3.50 20.33 -5.33
N GLY A 88 3.03 19.40 -6.16
CA GLY A 88 2.35 18.18 -5.72
C GLY A 88 0.83 18.21 -5.86
N GLU A 89 0.23 19.35 -6.23
CA GLU A 89 -1.23 19.48 -6.32
C GLU A 89 -1.82 18.58 -7.42
N VAL A 90 -1.17 18.49 -8.57
CA VAL A 90 -1.66 17.63 -9.67
C VAL A 90 -1.54 16.16 -9.28
N GLU A 91 -0.45 15.78 -8.62
CA GLU A 91 -0.19 14.43 -8.16
C GLU A 91 -1.26 13.99 -7.16
N ILE A 92 -1.51 14.79 -6.11
CA ILE A 92 -2.48 14.42 -5.09
C ILE A 92 -3.92 14.43 -5.63
N GLU A 93 -4.30 15.39 -6.47
CA GLU A 93 -5.63 15.44 -7.08
C GLU A 93 -5.88 14.23 -7.97
N THR A 94 -4.89 13.84 -8.78
CA THR A 94 -5.03 12.65 -9.62
C THR A 94 -5.11 11.38 -8.80
N MET A 95 -4.36 11.26 -7.71
CA MET A 95 -4.48 10.12 -6.79
C MET A 95 -5.83 10.09 -6.08
N ASN A 96 -6.41 11.23 -5.71
CA ASN A 96 -7.77 11.31 -5.15
C ASN A 96 -8.80 10.81 -6.19
N LEU A 97 -8.68 11.24 -7.45
CA LEU A 97 -9.55 10.79 -8.55
C LEU A 97 -9.42 9.29 -8.83
N LEU A 98 -8.21 8.73 -8.71
CA LEU A 98 -7.98 7.28 -8.81
C LEU A 98 -8.46 6.52 -7.57
N GLN A 99 -8.85 7.21 -6.50
CA GLN A 99 -9.34 6.63 -5.25
C GLN A 99 -8.34 5.62 -4.69
N TYR A 100 -7.10 6.04 -4.44
CA TYR A 100 -6.14 5.22 -3.70
C TYR A 100 -6.71 4.86 -2.32
N ASP A 101 -6.47 3.64 -1.86
CA ASP A 101 -6.97 3.14 -0.57
C ASP A 101 -6.00 3.46 0.59
N ALA A 102 -4.70 3.51 0.31
CA ALA A 102 -3.67 4.01 1.21
C ALA A 102 -2.36 4.25 0.45
N ILE A 103 -1.51 5.12 0.98
CA ILE A 103 -0.15 5.33 0.44
C ILE A 103 0.87 5.41 1.57
N THR A 104 2.15 5.31 1.25
CA THR A 104 3.24 5.76 2.14
C THR A 104 4.04 6.90 1.51
N LEU A 105 4.97 7.47 2.27
CA LEU A 105 5.89 8.49 1.79
C LEU A 105 7.20 7.86 1.29
N GLY A 106 7.75 8.41 0.23
CA GLY A 106 9.13 8.25 -0.15
C GLY A 106 10.01 9.42 0.29
N ASN A 107 11.24 9.45 -0.20
CA ASN A 107 12.16 10.52 0.14
C ASN A 107 11.85 11.81 -0.63
N HIS A 108 11.29 11.70 -1.84
CA HIS A 108 11.01 12.87 -2.68
C HIS A 108 9.78 13.67 -2.25
N GLU A 109 8.94 13.12 -1.38
CA GLU A 109 7.86 13.88 -0.74
C GLU A 109 8.38 15.05 0.13
N PHE A 110 9.66 15.03 0.50
CA PHE A 110 10.31 16.08 1.29
C PHE A 110 11.13 17.08 0.45
N ASP A 111 11.17 16.97 -0.89
CA ASP A 111 12.08 17.77 -1.71
C ASP A 111 11.86 19.28 -1.62
N TYR A 112 10.62 19.72 -1.41
CA TYR A 112 10.28 21.13 -1.18
C TYR A 112 10.07 21.49 0.29
N GLY A 113 10.45 20.60 1.21
CA GLY A 113 10.38 20.82 2.65
C GLY A 113 9.02 20.51 3.27
N MET A 114 9.01 20.57 4.60
CA MET A 114 7.86 20.18 5.42
C MET A 114 6.60 20.99 5.10
N ASP A 115 6.72 22.29 4.83
CA ASP A 115 5.55 23.15 4.54
C ASP A 115 4.77 22.65 3.31
N VAL A 116 5.47 22.29 2.24
CA VAL A 116 4.82 21.75 1.03
C VAL A 116 4.25 20.37 1.29
N LEU A 117 4.97 19.52 2.03
CA LEU A 117 4.44 18.22 2.43
C LEU A 117 3.13 18.38 3.22
N VAL A 118 3.09 19.29 4.19
CA VAL A 118 1.90 19.61 5.00
C VAL A 118 0.72 20.02 4.11
N ASP A 119 0.95 20.89 3.14
CA ASP A 119 -0.10 21.34 2.21
C ASP A 119 -0.64 20.21 1.34
N ILE A 120 0.23 19.30 0.88
CA ILE A 120 -0.16 18.16 0.04
C ILE A 120 -0.90 17.09 0.84
N VAL A 121 -0.42 16.72 2.02
CA VAL A 121 -1.10 15.68 2.82
C VAL A 121 -2.47 16.13 3.33
N LYS A 122 -2.67 17.43 3.56
CA LYS A 122 -3.99 18.00 3.91
C LYS A 122 -5.02 17.89 2.79
N LYS A 123 -4.57 17.68 1.54
CA LYS A 123 -5.43 17.53 0.35
C LYS A 123 -5.74 16.07 0.00
N ALA A 124 -5.13 15.10 0.69
CA ALA A 124 -5.35 13.68 0.40
C ALA A 124 -6.74 13.22 0.87
N ASP A 125 -7.49 12.53 0.01
CA ASP A 125 -8.77 11.90 0.35
C ASP A 125 -8.61 10.46 0.88
N PHE A 126 -7.36 10.03 1.06
CA PHE A 126 -6.96 8.69 1.46
C PHE A 126 -5.92 8.75 2.58
N PRO A 127 -5.80 7.68 3.38
CA PRO A 127 -4.82 7.62 4.46
C PRO A 127 -3.38 7.53 3.94
N ILE A 128 -2.49 8.26 4.60
CA ILE A 128 -1.04 8.17 4.42
C ILE A 128 -0.47 7.47 5.66
N VAL A 129 0.25 6.36 5.45
CA VAL A 129 0.82 5.55 6.52
C VAL A 129 2.34 5.65 6.57
N CYS A 130 2.89 5.92 7.75
CA CYS A 130 4.33 5.95 8.03
C CYS A 130 4.61 5.45 9.45
N THR A 131 5.15 4.25 9.61
CA THR A 131 5.33 3.64 10.94
C THR A 131 6.61 4.10 11.63
N ASN A 132 7.72 4.16 10.89
CA ASN A 132 9.05 4.45 11.43
C ASN A 132 9.49 5.91 11.25
N TYR A 133 8.55 6.78 10.89
CA TYR A 133 8.68 8.23 10.92
C TYR A 133 7.77 8.78 12.01
N ASP A 134 8.36 9.36 13.04
CA ASP A 134 7.63 10.03 14.12
C ASP A 134 7.49 11.52 13.79
N PHE A 135 6.24 11.90 13.49
CA PHE A 135 5.80 13.25 13.13
C PHE A 135 5.24 14.03 14.33
N SER A 136 5.37 13.54 15.57
CA SER A 136 4.75 14.13 16.77
C SER A 136 5.07 15.61 17.01
N ASP A 137 6.23 16.07 16.54
CA ASP A 137 6.67 17.47 16.65
C ASP A 137 6.38 18.30 15.39
N THR A 138 5.48 17.85 14.50
CA THR A 138 5.15 18.51 13.22
C THR A 138 3.65 18.77 13.09
N GLU A 139 3.25 19.63 12.15
CA GLU A 139 1.82 19.92 11.89
C GLU A 139 1.00 18.73 11.37
N ILE A 140 1.67 17.66 10.94
CA ILE A 140 1.05 16.49 10.30
C ILE A 140 0.94 15.29 11.24
N ALA A 141 1.26 15.46 12.54
CA ALA A 141 1.11 14.44 13.57
C ALA A 141 -0.30 13.80 13.63
N ASP A 142 -1.33 14.61 13.35
CA ASP A 142 -2.71 14.15 13.37
C ASP A 142 -3.21 13.62 12.02
N ILE A 143 -2.45 13.82 10.94
CA ILE A 143 -2.83 13.48 9.56
C ILE A 143 -2.17 12.17 9.15
N ILE A 144 -0.85 12.05 9.30
CA ILE A 144 -0.11 10.83 8.98
C ILE A 144 -0.14 9.91 10.19
N LYS A 145 -0.55 8.66 9.96
CA LYS A 145 -0.69 7.66 11.02
C LYS A 145 0.31 6.51 10.80
N PRO A 146 0.74 5.81 11.85
CA PRO A 146 1.63 4.66 11.69
C PRO A 146 0.97 3.52 10.91
N TYR A 147 -0.34 3.36 11.05
CA TYR A 147 -1.11 2.34 10.36
C TYR A 147 -2.51 2.81 9.99
N HIS A 148 -3.15 2.06 9.11
CA HIS A 148 -4.56 2.18 8.79
C HIS A 148 -5.20 0.78 8.73
N ILE A 149 -6.52 0.69 8.88
CA ILE A 149 -7.24 -0.58 8.79
C ILE A 149 -8.35 -0.44 7.77
N ILE A 150 -8.34 -1.31 6.78
CA ILE A 150 -9.37 -1.42 5.75
C ILE A 150 -10.20 -2.67 6.02
N TYR A 151 -11.52 -2.56 5.89
CA TYR A 151 -12.42 -3.70 5.94
C TYR A 151 -13.02 -3.94 4.55
N LYS A 152 -12.79 -5.14 4.00
CA LYS A 152 -13.29 -5.52 2.67
C LYS A 152 -13.90 -6.92 2.75
N ASP A 153 -15.20 -7.00 2.47
CA ASP A 153 -15.95 -8.26 2.34
C ASP A 153 -15.81 -9.26 3.52
N GLY A 154 -15.68 -8.77 4.75
CA GLY A 154 -15.50 -9.65 5.90
C GLY A 154 -14.08 -9.74 6.44
N VAL A 155 -13.08 -9.27 5.67
CA VAL A 155 -11.66 -9.36 5.98
C VAL A 155 -11.13 -8.01 6.46
N LYS A 156 -10.43 -8.03 7.58
CA LYS A 156 -9.80 -6.85 8.19
C LYS A 156 -8.32 -6.79 7.81
N ILE A 157 -7.93 -5.78 7.04
CA ILE A 157 -6.59 -5.65 6.46
C ILE A 157 -5.89 -4.48 7.16
N GLY A 158 -4.82 -4.77 7.89
CA GLY A 158 -3.94 -3.77 8.49
C GLY A 158 -2.91 -3.29 7.48
N ILE A 159 -2.70 -1.98 7.39
CA ILE A 159 -1.71 -1.36 6.50
C ILE A 159 -0.69 -0.62 7.35
N VAL A 160 0.59 -0.90 7.17
CA VAL A 160 1.70 -0.21 7.86
C VAL A 160 2.62 0.48 6.85
N GLY A 161 3.22 1.61 7.23
CA GLY A 161 4.24 2.29 6.41
C GLY A 161 5.67 1.90 6.79
N ALA A 162 6.57 1.77 5.83
CA ALA A 162 7.98 1.45 6.04
C ALA A 162 8.85 2.38 5.19
N ASN A 163 9.56 3.33 5.80
CA ASN A 163 10.18 4.43 5.08
C ASN A 163 11.71 4.39 5.24
N ILE A 164 12.46 4.75 4.20
CA ILE A 164 13.94 4.80 4.24
C ILE A 164 14.44 5.85 5.25
N ASP A 165 15.66 5.72 5.76
CA ASP A 165 16.27 6.81 6.55
C ASP A 165 16.50 8.05 5.65
N PRO A 166 15.91 9.22 5.95
CA PRO A 166 16.09 10.41 5.13
C PRO A 166 17.52 10.98 5.21
N GLN A 167 18.32 10.57 6.20
CA GLN A 167 19.68 11.06 6.37
C GLN A 167 20.55 10.76 5.14
N GLY A 168 21.07 11.81 4.51
CA GLY A 168 21.91 11.71 3.32
C GLY A 168 21.15 11.56 2.00
N LEU A 169 19.82 11.41 2.04
CA LEU A 169 18.94 11.41 0.87
C LEU A 169 18.17 12.72 0.73
N VAL A 170 17.75 13.29 1.86
CA VAL A 170 17.00 14.54 1.93
C VAL A 170 17.84 15.60 2.62
N ALA A 171 17.68 16.88 2.26
CA ALA A 171 18.31 17.98 2.98
C ALA A 171 17.75 18.05 4.41
N SER A 172 18.60 18.17 5.43
CA SER A 172 18.17 18.14 6.85
C SER A 172 17.12 19.20 7.19
N THR A 173 17.17 20.36 6.53
CA THR A 173 16.21 21.45 6.69
C THR A 173 14.80 21.09 6.19
N ASN A 174 14.68 20.08 5.33
CA ASN A 174 13.41 19.72 4.70
C ASN A 174 12.57 18.73 5.51
N TYR A 175 13.18 18.08 6.51
CA TYR A 175 12.49 17.14 7.41
C TYR A 175 12.73 17.51 8.89
N GLU A 176 12.88 18.79 9.19
CA GLU A 176 12.98 19.24 10.58
C GLU A 176 11.74 18.81 11.40
N GLY A 177 11.98 18.35 12.64
CA GLY A 177 10.94 17.82 13.52
C GLY A 177 10.60 16.34 13.29
N LEU A 178 10.94 15.76 12.13
CA LEU A 178 10.79 14.33 11.90
C LEU A 178 11.86 13.54 12.66
N LYS A 179 11.44 12.52 13.42
CA LYS A 179 12.34 11.53 14.02
C LYS A 179 12.26 10.20 13.27
N PHE A 180 13.43 9.63 12.98
CA PHE A 180 13.53 8.29 12.39
C PHE A 180 13.60 7.23 13.49
N LEU A 181 12.76 6.22 13.42
CA LEU A 181 12.70 5.10 14.35
C LEU A 181 13.33 3.83 13.75
N PRO A 182 13.76 2.85 14.57
CA PRO A 182 14.32 1.60 14.08
C PRO A 182 13.32 0.82 13.19
N LEU A 183 13.57 0.79 11.88
CA LEU A 183 12.68 0.26 10.85
C LEU A 183 12.02 -1.08 11.21
N THR A 184 12.80 -2.17 11.29
CA THR A 184 12.28 -3.53 11.47
C THR A 184 11.57 -3.72 12.80
N GLU A 185 12.09 -3.11 13.87
CA GLU A 185 11.51 -3.21 15.21
C GLU A 185 10.12 -2.55 15.25
N THR A 186 10.03 -1.28 14.85
CA THR A 186 8.78 -0.51 14.90
C THR A 186 7.70 -1.09 13.99
N ILE A 187 8.07 -1.61 12.81
CA ILE A 187 7.12 -2.27 11.90
C ILE A 187 6.61 -3.59 12.51
N ASN A 188 7.50 -4.42 13.07
CA ASN A 188 7.10 -5.69 13.69
C ASN A 188 6.18 -5.48 14.90
N GLU A 189 6.45 -4.47 15.73
CA GLU A 189 5.59 -4.10 16.86
C GLU A 189 4.19 -3.68 16.39
N THR A 190 4.13 -2.83 15.36
CA THR A 190 2.85 -2.36 14.80
C THR A 190 2.09 -3.50 14.12
N ALA A 191 2.77 -4.36 13.36
CA ALA A 191 2.18 -5.55 12.75
C ALA A 191 1.66 -6.54 13.81
N ALA A 192 2.37 -6.72 14.91
CA ALA A 192 1.92 -7.54 16.04
C ALA A 192 0.65 -6.98 16.69
N MET A 193 0.58 -5.66 16.92
CA MET A 193 -0.64 -5.00 17.42
C MET A 193 -1.81 -5.21 16.46
N LEU A 194 -1.61 -4.97 15.15
CA LEU A 194 -2.62 -5.15 14.12
C LEU A 194 -3.20 -6.57 14.13
N ARG A 195 -2.34 -7.59 14.24
CA ARG A 195 -2.76 -8.99 14.26
C ARG A 195 -3.38 -9.43 15.59
N ASN A 196 -2.69 -9.19 16.69
CA ASN A 196 -3.00 -9.82 17.97
C ASN A 196 -4.04 -9.03 18.78
N GLU A 197 -4.06 -7.71 18.64
CA GLU A 197 -4.94 -6.84 19.43
C GLU A 197 -6.12 -6.33 18.60
N LEU A 198 -5.83 -5.89 17.37
CA LEU A 198 -6.84 -5.33 16.47
C LEU A 198 -7.49 -6.38 15.57
N ASN A 199 -7.06 -7.64 15.66
CA ASN A 199 -7.65 -8.78 14.94
C ASN A 199 -7.69 -8.59 13.43
N CYS A 200 -6.66 -8.00 12.83
CA CYS A 200 -6.53 -8.00 11.38
C CYS A 200 -6.27 -9.42 10.88
N ASP A 201 -6.85 -9.76 9.73
CA ASP A 201 -6.78 -11.02 8.99
C ASP A 201 -5.67 -11.00 7.92
N MET A 202 -5.19 -9.81 7.55
CA MET A 202 -4.02 -9.57 6.71
C MET A 202 -3.24 -8.34 7.22
N VAL A 203 -1.92 -8.30 7.07
CA VAL A 203 -1.09 -7.10 7.23
C VAL A 203 -0.24 -6.88 5.99
N ILE A 204 -0.38 -5.69 5.40
CA ILE A 204 0.37 -5.23 4.23
C ILE A 204 1.29 -4.10 4.67
N ALA A 205 2.58 -4.20 4.36
CA ALA A 205 3.53 -3.10 4.52
C ALA A 205 3.69 -2.35 3.19
N LEU A 206 3.38 -1.06 3.19
CA LEU A 206 3.73 -0.14 2.12
C LEU A 206 5.14 0.39 2.41
N SER A 207 6.11 -0.02 1.61
CA SER A 207 7.53 0.23 1.83
C SER A 207 8.14 1.13 0.78
N HIS A 208 8.87 2.13 1.23
CA HIS A 208 9.77 2.96 0.44
C HIS A 208 11.20 2.85 0.98
N THR A 209 11.73 1.61 1.06
CA THR A 209 13.08 1.32 1.61
C THR A 209 14.03 0.73 0.57
N GLY A 210 13.52 0.32 -0.58
CA GLY A 210 14.29 -0.27 -1.67
C GLY A 210 14.40 -1.79 -1.56
N ILE A 211 14.46 -2.46 -2.71
CA ILE A 211 14.27 -3.91 -2.80
C ILE A 211 15.18 -4.71 -1.88
N ARG A 212 16.44 -4.33 -1.70
CA ARG A 212 17.36 -5.06 -0.82
C ARG A 212 16.85 -5.06 0.62
N THR A 213 16.51 -3.87 1.13
CA THR A 213 16.01 -3.70 2.50
C THR A 213 14.63 -4.31 2.67
N GLU A 214 13.79 -4.32 1.63
CA GLU A 214 12.48 -4.97 1.66
C GLU A 214 12.57 -6.49 1.76
N LEU A 215 13.52 -7.11 1.06
CA LEU A 215 13.78 -8.54 1.18
C LEU A 215 14.34 -8.88 2.57
N GLU A 216 15.25 -8.06 3.10
CA GLU A 216 15.77 -8.20 4.46
C GLU A 216 14.66 -8.02 5.51
N LEU A 217 13.77 -7.03 5.33
CA LEU A 217 12.62 -6.80 6.19
C LEU A 217 11.67 -8.01 6.16
N ALA A 218 11.37 -8.57 4.99
CA ALA A 218 10.53 -9.76 4.87
C ALA A 218 11.11 -10.93 5.68
N GLU A 219 12.41 -11.21 5.54
CA GLU A 219 13.12 -12.29 6.25
C GLU A 219 13.19 -12.08 7.77
N ASN A 220 13.23 -10.82 8.22
CA ASN A 220 13.28 -10.45 9.64
C ASN A 220 11.93 -10.02 10.22
N SER A 221 10.84 -10.20 9.46
CA SER A 221 9.51 -9.79 9.88
C SER A 221 8.82 -10.83 10.76
N ARG A 222 7.75 -10.40 11.41
CA ARG A 222 6.68 -11.24 11.98
C ARG A 222 5.35 -10.57 11.67
N ASN A 223 4.29 -11.35 11.49
CA ASN A 223 2.91 -10.86 11.32
C ASN A 223 2.61 -10.04 10.04
N ILE A 224 3.55 -9.94 9.10
CA ILE A 224 3.39 -9.29 7.79
C ILE A 224 3.19 -10.36 6.72
N ASP A 225 2.24 -10.16 5.81
CA ASP A 225 1.94 -11.10 4.72
C ASP A 225 2.46 -10.59 3.36
N ILE A 226 2.39 -9.27 3.14
CA ILE A 226 2.77 -8.64 1.86
C ILE A 226 3.58 -7.37 2.14
N ILE A 227 4.64 -7.15 1.37
CA ILE A 227 5.41 -5.91 1.27
C ILE A 227 5.28 -5.38 -0.16
N ILE A 228 4.66 -4.22 -0.29
CA ILE A 228 4.54 -3.47 -1.54
C ILE A 228 5.61 -2.39 -1.51
N GLY A 229 6.61 -2.51 -2.37
CA GLY A 229 7.86 -1.75 -2.29
C GLY A 229 8.01 -0.61 -3.30
N GLY A 230 9.00 0.26 -3.04
CA GLY A 230 9.40 1.40 -3.88
C GLY A 230 10.88 1.75 -3.74
N HIS A 231 11.27 2.99 -4.06
CA HIS A 231 12.62 3.58 -3.93
C HIS A 231 13.67 3.08 -4.94
N SER A 232 13.83 1.77 -5.06
CA SER A 232 14.94 1.17 -5.82
C SER A 232 14.72 1.08 -7.34
N HIS A 233 13.54 1.49 -7.77
CA HIS A 233 13.03 1.37 -9.13
C HIS A 233 13.13 -0.06 -9.71
N THR A 234 12.90 -1.08 -8.89
CA THR A 234 13.10 -2.46 -9.33
C THR A 234 11.94 -2.93 -10.19
N PHE A 235 12.22 -3.27 -11.45
CA PHE A 235 11.25 -3.99 -12.28
C PHE A 235 11.18 -5.45 -11.86
N MET A 236 9.99 -5.91 -11.46
CA MET A 236 9.73 -7.30 -11.13
C MET A 236 8.66 -7.85 -12.06
N SER A 237 8.98 -8.93 -12.78
CA SER A 237 8.00 -9.64 -13.62
C SER A 237 7.08 -10.56 -12.81
N LYS A 238 7.46 -10.88 -11.58
CA LYS A 238 6.69 -11.62 -10.57
C LYS A 238 7.16 -11.23 -9.18
N PRO A 239 6.32 -11.36 -8.13
CA PRO A 239 6.75 -11.12 -6.76
C PRO A 239 7.86 -12.08 -6.32
N SER A 240 8.63 -11.66 -5.32
CA SER A 240 9.56 -12.51 -4.57
C SER A 240 8.87 -13.04 -3.32
N ILE A 241 9.01 -14.33 -3.03
CA ILE A 241 8.51 -14.92 -1.78
C ILE A 241 9.69 -15.15 -0.84
N ARG A 242 9.56 -14.71 0.41
CA ARG A 242 10.57 -14.90 1.49
C ARG A 242 9.92 -15.56 2.70
N ASN A 243 10.69 -16.33 3.45
CA ASN A 243 10.23 -16.86 4.74
C ASN A 243 10.65 -15.91 5.85
N ASN A 244 9.71 -15.53 6.70
CA ASN A 244 9.98 -14.67 7.86
C ASN A 244 10.51 -15.47 9.05
N LEU A 245 10.66 -14.82 10.21
CA LEU A 245 11.20 -15.43 11.43
C LEU A 245 10.35 -16.58 12.01
N ASP A 246 9.10 -16.71 11.57
CA ASP A 246 8.17 -17.80 11.91
C ASP A 246 8.09 -18.89 10.83
N GLY A 247 8.89 -18.77 9.77
CA GLY A 247 8.83 -19.66 8.62
C GLY A 247 7.57 -19.48 7.76
N LYS A 248 6.83 -18.38 7.94
CA LYS A 248 5.68 -18.02 7.09
C LYS A 248 6.16 -17.27 5.86
N GLU A 249 5.49 -17.50 4.73
CA GLU A 249 5.76 -16.82 3.48
C GLU A 249 5.32 -15.34 3.53
N VAL A 250 6.16 -14.46 2.98
CA VAL A 250 5.93 -13.03 2.81
C VAL A 250 6.18 -12.68 1.35
N THR A 251 5.19 -12.04 0.73
CA THR A 251 5.25 -11.62 -0.67
C THR A 251 5.87 -10.23 -0.77
N VAL A 252 6.89 -10.04 -1.61
CA VAL A 252 7.52 -8.73 -1.85
C VAL A 252 7.40 -8.36 -3.33
N PHE A 253 6.91 -7.15 -3.65
CA PHE A 253 6.69 -6.74 -5.04
C PHE A 253 6.89 -5.24 -5.32
N GLN A 254 7.48 -4.91 -6.47
CA GLN A 254 7.71 -3.54 -6.99
C GLN A 254 7.36 -3.44 -8.49
N THR A 255 7.13 -2.23 -8.99
CA THR A 255 6.62 -1.95 -10.35
C THR A 255 7.56 -1.09 -11.22
N ASN A 256 8.87 -1.07 -10.93
CA ASN A 256 9.86 -0.20 -11.55
C ASN A 256 9.66 1.29 -11.21
N GLY A 257 8.66 1.96 -11.75
CA GLY A 257 8.41 3.37 -11.47
C GLY A 257 7.92 4.15 -12.69
N ARG A 258 7.92 5.48 -12.56
CA ARG A 258 7.45 6.46 -13.55
C ARG A 258 6.01 6.18 -14.02
N GLY A 259 5.20 5.51 -13.20
CA GLY A 259 3.81 5.17 -13.52
C GLY A 259 3.64 4.34 -14.80
N VAL A 260 4.67 3.62 -15.25
CA VAL A 260 4.62 2.80 -16.48
C VAL A 260 3.84 1.51 -16.26
N TYR A 261 3.97 0.93 -15.07
CA TYR A 261 3.32 -0.32 -14.68
C TYR A 261 2.37 -0.09 -13.51
N VAL A 262 1.34 -0.93 -13.43
CA VAL A 262 0.51 -1.10 -12.23
C VAL A 262 0.65 -2.56 -11.83
N GLY A 263 1.19 -2.79 -10.64
CA GLY A 263 1.35 -4.12 -10.07
C GLY A 263 0.00 -4.70 -9.69
N ARG A 264 -0.12 -6.03 -9.78
CA ARG A 264 -1.34 -6.77 -9.40
C ARG A 264 -0.95 -8.00 -8.61
N ILE A 265 -1.56 -8.15 -7.44
CA ILE A 265 -1.50 -9.34 -6.59
C ILE A 265 -2.94 -9.81 -6.39
N ASP A 266 -3.24 -11.04 -6.79
CA ASP A 266 -4.52 -11.68 -6.52
C ASP A 266 -4.36 -12.57 -5.28
N VAL A 267 -5.16 -12.32 -4.24
CA VAL A 267 -5.14 -13.08 -2.99
C VAL A 267 -6.48 -13.77 -2.78
N GLU A 268 -6.42 -15.08 -2.51
CA GLU A 268 -7.60 -15.81 -2.05
C GLU A 268 -7.82 -15.53 -0.56
N LEU A 269 -9.00 -14.98 -0.24
CA LEU A 269 -9.40 -14.73 1.13
C LEU A 269 -9.99 -16.02 1.71
N GLU A 270 -9.18 -16.73 2.49
CA GLU A 270 -9.67 -17.78 3.38
C GLU A 270 -10.00 -17.17 4.75
N LYS A 271 -11.26 -17.26 5.16
CA LYS A 271 -11.64 -16.87 6.52
C LYS A 271 -11.13 -17.94 7.47
N GLU A 272 -10.10 -17.61 8.26
CA GLU A 272 -9.61 -18.50 9.31
C GLU A 272 -10.64 -18.50 10.45
N ASP A 273 -11.41 -19.58 10.59
CA ASP A 273 -12.31 -19.77 11.73
C ASP A 273 -11.46 -19.92 13.00
N LYS A 274 -11.30 -18.81 13.74
CA LYS A 274 -10.68 -18.82 15.07
C LYS A 274 -11.59 -19.55 16.05
N ASN A 275 -11.27 -20.82 16.32
CA ASN A 275 -11.87 -21.63 17.40
C ASN A 275 -11.58 -21.04 18.78
#